data_AF-A0ABD2UAK4-F1
#
_entry.id   AF-A0ABD2UAK4-F1
#
_cell.length_a   1.000
_cell.length_b   1.000
_cell.length_c   1.000
_cell.angle_alpha   90.00
_cell.angle_beta   90.00
_cell.angle_gamma   90.00
#
_symmetry.space_group_name_H-M   'P 1'
#
loop_
_entity.id
_entity.type
_entity.pdbx_description
1 polymer ?
#
loop_
_entity_poly.entity_id
_entity_poly.type
_entity_poly.pdbx_seq_one_letter_code
_entity_poly.pdbx_strand_id
1 'polypeptide(L)'
;MWRDPGAPADSFYQVRPECTNVPKTRFRIKAGKTLSARKWRAAFTSEGYLDIGKTLSRVYRGGIHPSMRGEVWEFLLGCYDPKSTFEEREHIRQRRRVQYAVLKEECRTMFPMIGSGSFITAPVITENGDPIVDPITLQEAQAAKELNSGGQQNSNPGCEMVKEHDKRIIQWKLSLHQIGLDVVRTDRTLVFYEKQENLSKLWDILSVYAWFDKDINYCQGMSDLCSPMILLLDDEADAFWCFERLMRRLFSRLISTVV
;
A
#
# COMPACT_ATOMS: atom_id res chain seq x y z
N MET A 1 39.99 7.31 18.03
CA MET A 1 39.00 6.43 17.38
C MET A 1 37.75 7.26 17.10
N TRP A 2 37.63 7.85 15.92
CA TRP A 2 36.51 8.73 15.57
C TRP A 2 35.23 7.89 15.47
N ARG A 3 34.24 8.14 16.32
CA ARG A 3 32.92 7.51 16.18
C ARG A 3 32.22 8.17 15.00
N ASP A 4 31.92 7.39 13.96
CA ASP A 4 31.05 7.81 12.86
C ASP A 4 29.69 8.28 13.45
N PRO A 5 29.35 9.58 13.35
CA PRO A 5 28.10 10.12 13.86
C PRO A 5 26.88 9.53 13.12
N GLY A 6 27.09 9.03 11.90
CA GLY A 6 26.09 8.43 11.03
C GLY A 6 25.19 9.46 10.35
N ALA A 7 24.72 9.12 9.15
CA ALA A 7 23.80 9.98 8.39
C ALA A 7 22.37 9.87 8.96
N PRO A 8 21.60 10.97 9.04
CA PRO A 8 20.16 10.89 9.31
C PRO A 8 19.47 10.07 8.23
N ALA A 9 18.52 9.20 8.61
CA ALA A 9 17.69 8.54 7.60
C ALA A 9 16.64 9.46 6.99
N ASP A 10 16.38 10.63 7.59
CA ASP A 10 15.44 11.64 7.09
C ASP A 10 15.80 12.15 5.69
N SER A 11 17.05 12.00 5.24
CA SER A 11 17.43 12.33 3.87
C SER A 11 16.80 11.40 2.81
N PHE A 12 16.35 10.21 3.21
CA PHE A 12 15.72 9.24 2.31
C PHE A 12 14.20 9.39 2.24
N TYR A 13 13.58 10.04 3.22
CA TYR A 13 12.14 10.33 3.22
C TYR A 13 11.94 11.83 3.36
N GLN A 14 11.92 12.50 2.21
CA GLN A 14 11.88 13.96 2.17
C GLN A 14 10.58 14.45 2.78
N VAL A 15 10.74 15.31 3.78
CA VAL A 15 9.65 16.06 4.40
C VAL A 15 9.43 17.35 3.62
N ARG A 16 8.18 17.75 3.47
CA ARG A 16 7.82 18.97 2.76
C ARG A 16 8.43 20.20 3.45
N PRO A 17 8.98 21.17 2.69
CA PRO A 17 9.63 22.35 3.26
C PRO A 17 8.74 23.15 4.22
N GLU A 18 7.43 23.20 3.97
CA GLU A 18 6.43 23.87 4.79
C GLU A 18 6.16 23.18 6.14
N CYS A 19 6.53 21.90 6.27
CA CYS A 19 6.32 21.10 7.47
C CYS A 19 7.55 21.18 8.40
N THR A 20 7.69 22.28 9.12
CA THR A 20 8.85 22.55 10.00
C THR A 20 8.80 21.85 11.36
N ASN A 21 7.62 21.40 11.80
CA ASN A 21 7.39 20.78 13.12
C ASN A 21 7.49 19.26 13.14
N VAL A 22 8.11 18.63 12.13
CA VAL A 22 8.23 17.17 12.06
C VAL A 22 9.35 16.69 13.01
N PRO A 23 9.07 15.73 13.91
CA PRO A 23 10.09 15.16 14.79
C PRO A 23 11.26 14.58 13.97
N LYS A 24 12.48 15.03 14.26
CA LYS A 24 13.69 14.50 13.62
C LYS A 24 13.91 13.05 14.03
N THR A 25 14.33 12.21 13.09
CA THR A 25 14.59 10.80 13.41
C THR A 25 15.76 10.66 14.38
N ARG A 26 15.58 9.77 15.37
CA ARG A 26 16.67 9.32 16.24
C ARG A 26 17.56 8.27 15.57
N PHE A 27 17.09 7.67 14.47
CA PHE A 27 17.84 6.63 13.77
C PHE A 27 18.96 7.24 12.91
N ARG A 28 20.18 6.71 13.09
CA ARG A 28 21.38 7.15 12.35
C ARG A 28 21.97 5.98 11.60
N ILE A 29 22.15 6.15 10.30
CA ILE A 29 22.81 5.21 9.40
C ILE A 29 24.30 5.25 9.72
N LYS A 30 24.83 4.17 10.29
CA LYS A 30 26.23 4.11 10.73
C LYS A 30 26.98 3.07 9.91
N ALA A 31 28.11 3.49 9.33
CA ALA A 31 28.97 2.59 8.58
C ALA A 31 29.41 1.41 9.46
N GLY A 32 29.38 0.20 8.90
CA GLY A 32 29.74 -1.02 9.63
C GLY A 32 28.70 -1.53 10.63
N LYS A 33 27.75 -0.71 11.09
CA LYS A 33 26.68 -1.14 12.01
C LYS A 33 25.36 -1.42 11.31
N THR A 34 24.87 -0.47 10.51
CA THR A 34 23.61 -0.60 9.77
C THR A 34 23.74 -1.68 8.69
N LEU A 35 22.68 -2.46 8.48
CA LEU A 35 22.65 -3.47 7.43
C LEU A 35 22.68 -2.78 6.06
N SER A 36 23.81 -2.90 5.36
CA SER A 36 24.02 -2.34 4.03
C SER A 36 23.70 -3.34 2.91
N ALA A 37 23.48 -2.85 1.69
CA ALA A 37 23.25 -3.68 0.50
C ALA A 37 24.31 -4.78 0.32
N ARG A 38 25.59 -4.45 0.51
CA ARG A 38 26.68 -5.43 0.43
C ARG A 38 26.53 -6.56 1.45
N LYS A 39 26.20 -6.23 2.70
CA LYS A 39 26.01 -7.22 3.76
C LYS A 39 24.73 -8.02 3.58
N TRP A 40 23.69 -7.42 3.01
CA TRP A 40 22.45 -8.09 2.66
C TRP A 40 22.69 -9.16 1.60
N ARG A 41 23.34 -8.83 0.48
CA ARG A 41 23.71 -9.80 -0.56
C ARG A 41 24.57 -10.94 -0.02
N ALA A 42 25.54 -10.62 0.84
CA ALA A 42 26.40 -11.63 1.48
C ALA A 42 25.69 -12.48 2.56
N ALA A 43 24.42 -12.19 2.88
CA ALA A 43 23.63 -13.01 3.80
C ALA A 43 22.95 -14.19 3.09
N PHE A 44 22.97 -14.22 1.76
CA PHE A 44 22.40 -15.28 0.95
C PHE A 44 23.47 -16.31 0.53
N THR A 45 23.05 -17.56 0.36
CA THR A 45 23.85 -18.59 -0.34
C THR A 45 23.80 -18.38 -1.86
N SER A 46 24.58 -19.17 -2.63
CA SER A 46 24.49 -19.19 -4.10
C SER A 46 23.08 -19.47 -4.60
N GLU A 47 22.39 -20.41 -3.95
CA GLU A 47 21.01 -20.81 -4.28
C GLU A 47 19.95 -19.81 -3.81
N GLY A 48 20.32 -18.89 -2.91
CA GLY A 48 19.43 -17.84 -2.40
C GLY A 48 18.78 -18.12 -1.05
N TYR A 49 19.27 -19.06 -0.26
CA TYR A 49 18.83 -19.23 1.12
C TYR A 49 19.38 -18.12 2.00
N LEU A 50 18.52 -17.50 2.81
CA LEU A 50 18.87 -16.40 3.69
C LEU A 50 19.27 -16.89 5.08
N ASP A 51 20.46 -16.49 5.56
CA ASP A 51 20.81 -16.60 6.98
C ASP A 51 20.03 -15.55 7.78
N ILE A 52 18.78 -15.88 8.09
CA ILE A 52 17.85 -14.99 8.79
C ILE A 52 18.31 -14.69 10.22
N GLY A 53 18.95 -15.64 10.90
CA GLY A 53 19.41 -15.47 12.28
C GLY A 53 20.49 -14.39 12.40
N LYS A 54 21.53 -14.46 11.54
CA LYS A 54 22.56 -13.41 11.49
C LYS A 54 22.01 -12.07 11.01
N THR A 55 21.06 -12.10 10.07
CA THR A 55 20.39 -10.91 9.56
C THR A 55 19.60 -10.19 10.64
N LEU A 56 18.71 -10.89 11.34
CA LEU A 56 17.89 -10.34 12.43
C LEU A 56 18.75 -9.74 13.55
N SER A 57 19.83 -10.44 13.92
CA SER A 57 20.79 -9.94 14.92
C SER A 57 21.42 -8.60 14.53
N ARG A 58 21.65 -8.37 13.23
CA ARG A 58 22.18 -7.10 12.71
C ARG A 58 21.10 -6.03 12.63
N VAL A 59 19.93 -6.38 12.13
CA VAL A 59 18.76 -5.48 12.08
C VAL A 59 18.43 -4.96 13.47
N TYR A 60 18.39 -5.82 14.47
CA TYR A 60 18.14 -5.45 15.86
C TYR A 60 19.19 -4.47 16.42
N ARG A 61 20.48 -4.70 16.15
CA ARG A 61 21.57 -3.88 16.71
C ARG A 61 21.84 -2.57 15.97
N GLY A 62 21.59 -2.53 14.67
CA GLY A 62 22.05 -1.45 13.79
C GLY A 62 20.99 -0.90 12.83
N GLY A 63 19.81 -1.50 12.78
CA GLY A 63 18.75 -1.18 11.83
C GLY A 63 19.09 -1.54 10.38
N ILE A 64 18.18 -1.16 9.49
CA ILE A 64 18.24 -1.44 8.05
C ILE A 64 18.52 -0.13 7.30
N HIS A 65 19.47 -0.17 6.36
CA HIS A 65 19.70 0.94 5.46
C HIS A 65 18.46 1.18 4.58
N PRO A 66 17.96 2.42 4.42
CA PRO A 66 16.70 2.70 3.73
C PRO A 66 16.57 2.04 2.35
N SER A 67 17.63 2.03 1.55
CA SER A 67 17.67 1.44 0.21
C SER A 67 17.38 -0.07 0.14
N MET A 68 17.44 -0.79 1.26
CA MET A 68 17.19 -2.23 1.30
C MET A 68 15.94 -2.59 2.09
N ARG A 69 15.21 -1.59 2.62
CA ARG A 69 14.08 -1.85 3.51
C ARG A 69 12.97 -2.63 2.83
N GLY A 70 12.65 -2.33 1.58
CA GLY A 70 11.67 -3.08 0.79
C GLY A 70 11.98 -4.57 0.77
N GLU A 71 13.13 -4.96 0.22
CA GLU A 71 13.56 -6.37 0.16
C GLU A 71 13.61 -7.05 1.53
N VAL A 72 14.16 -6.37 2.54
CA VAL A 72 14.27 -6.95 3.89
C VAL A 72 12.89 -7.14 4.53
N TRP A 73 11.96 -6.21 4.32
CA TRP A 73 10.61 -6.27 4.88
C TRP A 73 9.79 -7.41 4.29
N GLU A 74 10.00 -7.77 3.02
CA GLU A 74 9.37 -8.96 2.44
C GLU A 74 9.69 -10.24 3.25
N PHE A 75 10.92 -10.38 3.77
CA PHE A 75 11.26 -11.49 4.67
C PHE A 75 10.73 -11.28 6.09
N LEU A 76 10.84 -10.07 6.65
CA LEU A 76 10.39 -9.79 8.02
C LEU A 76 8.89 -10.00 8.18
N LEU A 77 8.09 -9.63 7.19
CA LEU A 77 6.64 -9.81 7.15
C LEU A 77 6.23 -11.23 6.73
N GLY A 78 7.19 -12.08 6.31
CA GLY A 78 6.94 -13.46 5.92
C GLY A 78 6.25 -13.58 4.56
N CYS A 79 6.51 -12.64 3.66
CA CYS A 79 6.19 -12.81 2.24
C CYS A 79 7.06 -13.90 1.61
N TYR A 80 8.31 -14.01 2.05
CA TYR A 80 9.23 -15.07 1.66
C TYR A 80 9.72 -15.89 2.84
N ASP A 81 9.84 -17.19 2.63
CA ASP A 81 10.54 -18.09 3.55
C ASP A 81 12.06 -17.86 3.40
N PRO A 82 12.83 -17.65 4.49
CA PRO A 82 14.30 -17.62 4.43
C PRO A 82 14.93 -18.85 3.78
N LYS A 83 14.25 -20.00 3.79
CA LYS A 83 14.66 -21.25 3.16
C LYS A 83 14.22 -21.38 1.70
N SER A 84 13.62 -20.35 1.10
CA SER A 84 13.32 -20.35 -0.33
C SER A 84 14.56 -20.05 -1.18
N THR A 85 14.58 -20.52 -2.43
CA THR A 85 15.59 -20.14 -3.44
C THR A 85 15.25 -18.80 -4.10
N PHE A 86 16.18 -18.26 -4.91
CA PHE A 86 15.88 -17.07 -5.73
C PHE A 86 14.74 -17.34 -6.73
N GLU A 87 14.77 -18.49 -7.40
CA GLU A 87 13.79 -18.87 -8.40
C GLU A 87 12.40 -19.06 -7.79
N GLU A 88 12.29 -19.76 -6.66
CA GLU A 88 11.02 -19.92 -5.93
C GLU A 88 10.41 -18.58 -5.55
N ARG A 89 11.22 -17.63 -5.08
CA ARG A 89 10.74 -16.28 -4.73
C ARG A 89 10.25 -15.51 -5.95
N GLU A 90 10.94 -15.64 -7.08
CA GLU A 90 10.49 -15.01 -8.32
C GLU A 90 9.15 -15.59 -8.78
N HIS A 91 8.97 -16.92 -8.72
CA HIS A 91 7.68 -17.55 -8.98
C HIS A 91 6.58 -17.07 -8.02
N ILE A 92 6.88 -16.96 -6.74
CA ILE A 92 5.94 -16.43 -5.74
C ILE A 92 5.57 -14.98 -6.07
N ARG A 93 6.54 -14.15 -6.43
CA ARG A 93 6.31 -12.74 -6.83
C ARG A 93 5.41 -12.66 -8.06
N GLN A 94 5.72 -13.38 -9.13
CA GLN A 94 4.92 -13.36 -10.35
C GLN A 94 3.49 -13.85 -10.10
N ARG A 95 3.33 -14.97 -9.38
CA ARG A 95 2.01 -15.48 -9.01
C ARG A 95 1.21 -14.44 -8.22
N ARG A 96 1.82 -13.79 -7.24
CA ARG A 96 1.21 -12.75 -6.41
C ARG A 96 0.78 -11.53 -7.22
N ARG A 97 1.61 -11.08 -8.16
CA ARG A 97 1.28 -9.98 -9.07
C ARG A 97 0.08 -10.29 -9.94
N VAL A 98 0.03 -11.50 -10.51
CA VAL A 98 -1.14 -11.96 -11.29
C VAL A 98 -2.39 -12.03 -10.41
N GLN A 99 -2.30 -12.59 -9.20
CA GLN A 99 -3.44 -12.67 -8.28
C GLN A 99 -3.96 -11.28 -7.90
N TYR A 100 -3.07 -10.33 -7.62
CA TYR A 100 -3.46 -8.97 -7.32
C TYR A 100 -4.13 -8.29 -8.51
N ALA A 101 -3.60 -8.48 -9.73
CA ALA A 101 -4.20 -7.93 -10.94
C ALA A 101 -5.63 -8.46 -11.17
N VAL A 102 -5.87 -9.75 -10.92
CA VAL A 102 -7.22 -10.34 -10.98
C VAL A 102 -8.15 -9.70 -9.95
N LEU A 103 -7.72 -9.59 -8.69
CA LEU A 103 -8.53 -8.96 -7.63
C LEU A 103 -8.84 -7.49 -7.95
N LYS A 104 -7.85 -6.76 -8.48
CA LYS A 104 -8.01 -5.36 -8.87
C LYS A 104 -9.00 -5.21 -10.02
N GLU A 105 -8.95 -6.11 -11.00
CA GLU A 105 -9.91 -6.11 -12.11
C GLU A 105 -11.32 -6.46 -11.65
N GLU A 106 -11.49 -7.44 -10.76
CA GLU A 106 -12.80 -7.71 -10.14
C GLU A 106 -13.36 -6.46 -9.46
N CYS A 107 -12.54 -5.76 -8.67
CA CYS A 107 -12.93 -4.51 -8.03
C CYS A 107 -13.30 -3.42 -9.07
N ARG A 108 -12.52 -3.32 -10.16
CA ARG A 108 -12.74 -2.37 -11.24
C ARG A 108 -14.05 -2.62 -11.99
N THR A 109 -14.43 -3.88 -12.22
CA THR A 109 -15.72 -4.19 -12.86
C THR A 109 -16.92 -3.72 -12.04
N MET A 110 -16.80 -3.76 -10.70
CA MET A 110 -17.84 -3.27 -9.79
C MET A 110 -17.80 -1.76 -9.56
N PHE A 111 -16.60 -1.16 -9.61
CA PHE A 111 -16.38 0.28 -9.46
C PHE A 111 -15.24 0.78 -10.37
N PRO A 112 -15.55 1.36 -11.56
CA PRO A 112 -14.56 1.68 -12.59
C PRO A 112 -13.43 2.65 -12.21
N MET A 113 -13.55 3.36 -11.08
CA MET A 113 -12.50 4.26 -10.59
C MET A 113 -11.29 3.50 -10.04
N ILE A 114 -11.43 2.23 -9.65
CA ILE A 114 -10.32 1.45 -9.11
C ILE A 114 -9.29 1.19 -10.21
N GLY A 115 -8.04 1.59 -9.97
CA GLY A 115 -6.99 1.55 -10.97
C GLY A 115 -7.03 2.65 -12.02
N SER A 116 -7.90 3.67 -11.87
CA SER A 116 -7.94 4.80 -12.82
C SER A 116 -6.87 5.85 -12.57
N GLY A 117 -6.14 5.76 -11.44
CA GLY A 117 -5.22 6.80 -10.99
C GLY A 117 -5.91 7.95 -10.25
N SER A 118 -7.22 7.86 -10.02
CA SER A 118 -8.02 8.79 -9.23
C SER A 118 -8.70 8.05 -8.08
N PHE A 119 -9.15 8.79 -7.06
CA PHE A 119 -9.90 8.25 -5.93
C PHE A 119 -11.02 9.21 -5.55
N ILE A 120 -12.01 8.71 -4.82
CA ILE A 120 -13.16 9.49 -4.39
C ILE A 120 -13.05 9.83 -2.91
N THR A 121 -13.66 10.95 -2.50
CA THR A 121 -13.84 11.28 -1.07
C THR A 121 -15.31 11.45 -0.68
N ALA A 122 -16.20 11.54 -1.67
CA ALA A 122 -17.64 11.62 -1.49
C ALA A 122 -18.30 10.23 -1.51
N PRO A 123 -19.39 10.03 -0.75
CA PRO A 123 -20.14 8.78 -0.79
C PRO A 123 -20.85 8.61 -2.14
N VAL A 124 -20.72 7.42 -2.72
CA VAL A 124 -21.29 7.05 -4.04
C VAL A 124 -22.62 6.30 -3.96
N ILE A 125 -22.92 5.71 -2.80
CA ILE A 125 -24.13 4.91 -2.59
C ILE A 125 -24.71 5.20 -1.20
N THR A 126 -26.04 5.13 -1.09
CA THR A 126 -26.76 5.14 0.18
C THR A 126 -26.69 3.77 0.84
N GLU A 127 -27.01 3.69 2.14
CA GLU A 127 -27.14 2.42 2.88
C GLU A 127 -28.16 1.46 2.26
N ASN A 128 -29.10 1.98 1.46
CA ASN A 128 -30.17 1.23 0.80
C ASN A 128 -29.78 0.69 -0.59
N GLY A 129 -28.54 0.93 -1.04
CA GLY A 129 -28.06 0.50 -2.36
C GLY A 129 -28.45 1.44 -3.52
N ASP A 130 -29.08 2.57 -3.20
CA ASP A 130 -29.41 3.61 -4.19
C ASP A 130 -28.19 4.52 -4.40
N PRO A 131 -27.79 4.80 -5.64
CA PRO A 131 -26.62 5.63 -5.90
C PRO A 131 -26.87 7.10 -5.59
N ILE A 132 -25.88 7.76 -5.00
CA ILE A 132 -25.95 9.18 -4.61
C ILE A 132 -25.41 10.03 -5.77
N VAL A 133 -26.26 10.89 -6.32
CA VAL A 133 -25.89 11.87 -7.34
C VAL A 133 -25.54 13.19 -6.64
N ASP A 134 -24.35 13.25 -6.03
CA ASP A 134 -23.81 14.49 -5.48
C ASP A 134 -23.07 15.27 -6.61
N PRO A 135 -23.22 16.61 -6.72
CA PRO A 135 -22.45 17.44 -7.64
C PRO A 135 -20.94 17.18 -7.63
N ILE A 136 -20.37 16.84 -6.46
CA ILE A 136 -18.94 16.50 -6.32
C ILE A 136 -18.63 15.17 -6.99
N THR A 137 -19.46 14.14 -6.79
CA THR A 137 -19.33 12.82 -7.42
C THR A 137 -19.45 12.89 -8.95
N LEU A 138 -20.34 13.76 -9.45
CA LEU A 138 -20.47 14.05 -10.89
C LEU A 138 -19.23 14.76 -11.45
N GLN A 139 -18.65 15.70 -10.70
CA GLN A 139 -17.48 16.46 -11.13
C GLN A 139 -16.20 15.61 -11.09
N GLU A 140 -16.02 14.75 -10.08
CA GLU A 140 -14.93 13.77 -10.01
C GLU A 140 -15.03 12.72 -11.14
N ALA A 141 -16.24 12.24 -11.46
CA ALA A 141 -16.48 11.34 -12.58
C ALA A 141 -16.29 12.00 -13.96
N GLN A 142 -16.52 13.30 -14.07
CA GLN A 142 -16.25 14.09 -15.28
C GLN A 142 -14.74 14.38 -15.44
N ALA A 143 -14.03 14.72 -14.36
CA ALA A 143 -12.57 14.93 -14.38
C ALA A 143 -11.81 13.66 -14.79
N ALA A 144 -12.28 12.47 -14.37
CA ALA A 144 -11.72 11.18 -14.81
C ALA A 144 -11.94 10.89 -16.31
N LYS A 145 -12.95 11.51 -16.95
CA LYS A 145 -13.19 11.38 -18.40
C LYS A 145 -12.31 12.30 -19.24
N GLU A 146 -11.95 13.49 -18.73
CA GLU A 146 -11.21 14.50 -19.49
C GLU A 146 -9.74 14.11 -19.78
N LEU A 147 -9.13 13.24 -18.97
CA LEU A 147 -7.79 12.70 -19.23
C LEU A 147 -7.71 11.66 -20.36
N ASN A 148 -8.86 11.22 -20.90
CA ASN A 148 -8.93 10.18 -21.93
C ASN A 148 -9.53 10.64 -23.27
N SER A 149 -9.88 11.92 -23.45
CA SER A 149 -10.55 12.39 -24.68
C SER A 149 -9.64 13.22 -25.58
N GLY A 150 -8.65 12.57 -26.18
CA GLY A 150 -8.09 12.99 -27.47
C GLY A 150 -8.86 12.33 -28.61
N GLY A 151 -10.06 12.81 -28.95
CA GLY A 151 -10.75 12.41 -30.18
C GLY A 151 -12.27 12.21 -30.09
N GLN A 152 -12.99 13.20 -30.63
CA GLN A 152 -14.30 13.21 -31.31
C GLN A 152 -15.52 12.39 -30.82
N GLN A 153 -16.61 13.16 -30.76
CA GLN A 153 -18.01 12.90 -30.43
C GLN A 153 -18.68 11.76 -31.21
N ASN A 154 -19.45 10.90 -30.53
CA ASN A 154 -20.92 10.75 -30.60
C ASN A 154 -21.36 9.31 -30.26
N SER A 155 -21.91 9.12 -29.07
CA SER A 155 -23.04 8.24 -28.77
C SER A 155 -23.34 8.30 -27.28
N ASN A 156 -24.59 8.61 -26.93
CA ASN A 156 -25.12 8.35 -25.60
C ASN A 156 -24.77 6.91 -25.17
N PRO A 157 -24.45 6.73 -23.88
CA PRO A 157 -25.37 5.90 -23.12
C PRO A 157 -25.74 6.62 -21.83
N GLY A 158 -27.05 6.69 -21.56
CA GLY A 158 -27.51 6.90 -20.19
C GLY A 158 -26.85 5.83 -19.34
N CYS A 159 -26.10 6.25 -18.32
CA CYS A 159 -25.64 5.34 -17.29
C CYS A 159 -26.90 4.89 -16.55
N GLU A 160 -27.46 3.74 -16.93
CA GLU A 160 -28.50 3.11 -16.15
C GLU A 160 -27.92 2.87 -14.75
N MET A 161 -28.41 3.67 -13.80
CA MET A 161 -28.04 3.58 -12.41
C MET A 161 -28.77 2.36 -11.84
N VAL A 162 -28.17 1.18 -12.03
CA VAL A 162 -28.72 -0.08 -11.54
C VAL A 162 -28.63 -0.07 -10.01
N LYS A 163 -29.75 -0.33 -9.36
CA LYS A 163 -29.81 -0.53 -7.91
C LYS A 163 -28.95 -1.73 -7.55
N GLU A 164 -27.97 -1.52 -6.67
CA GLU A 164 -27.11 -2.61 -6.22
C GLU A 164 -27.88 -3.44 -5.20
N HIS A 165 -28.04 -4.73 -5.46
CA HIS A 165 -28.77 -5.64 -4.57
C HIS A 165 -27.85 -6.49 -3.69
N ASP A 166 -26.57 -6.60 -4.05
CA ASP A 166 -25.60 -7.34 -3.27
C ASP A 166 -25.14 -6.52 -2.06
N LYS A 167 -25.58 -6.95 -0.87
CA LYS A 167 -25.19 -6.34 0.42
C LYS A 167 -23.67 -6.20 0.57
N ARG A 168 -22.88 -7.13 0.03
CA ARG A 168 -21.42 -7.08 0.09
C ARG A 168 -20.87 -5.94 -0.74
N ILE A 169 -21.39 -5.76 -1.96
CA ILE A 169 -20.97 -4.67 -2.85
C ILE A 169 -21.39 -3.33 -2.25
N ILE A 170 -22.59 -3.23 -1.68
CA ILE A 170 -23.05 -2.02 -0.97
C ILE A 170 -22.10 -1.69 0.18
N GLN A 171 -21.83 -2.64 1.09
CA GLN A 171 -20.96 -2.40 2.24
C GLN A 171 -19.54 -1.99 1.82
N TRP A 172 -19.01 -2.62 0.79
CA TRP A 172 -17.70 -2.27 0.25
C TRP A 172 -17.71 -0.87 -0.40
N LYS A 173 -18.70 -0.55 -1.24
CA LYS A 173 -18.87 0.79 -1.84
C LYS A 173 -19.01 1.88 -0.77
N LEU A 174 -19.71 1.60 0.35
CA LEU A 174 -19.79 2.48 1.50
C LEU A 174 -18.41 2.72 2.15
N SER A 175 -17.51 1.74 2.15
CA SER A 175 -16.18 1.93 2.72
C SER A 175 -15.25 2.81 1.87
N LEU A 176 -15.47 2.90 0.55
CA LEU A 176 -14.56 3.57 -0.39
C LEU A 176 -14.33 5.06 -0.10
N HIS A 177 -15.38 5.78 0.30
CA HIS A 177 -15.27 7.20 0.63
C HIS A 177 -14.49 7.41 1.94
N GLN A 178 -14.69 6.54 2.94
CA GLN A 178 -13.93 6.57 4.19
C GLN A 178 -12.45 6.29 3.95
N ILE A 179 -12.13 5.33 3.08
CA ILE A 179 -10.76 5.07 2.62
C ILE A 179 -10.19 6.34 1.96
N GLY A 180 -10.94 6.98 1.07
CA GLY A 180 -10.53 8.24 0.43
C GLY A 180 -10.20 9.36 1.41
N LEU A 181 -11.07 9.58 2.40
CA LEU A 181 -10.84 10.58 3.46
C LEU A 181 -9.59 10.26 4.30
N ASP A 182 -9.30 8.98 4.54
CA ASP A 182 -8.12 8.54 5.28
C ASP A 182 -6.85 8.72 4.43
N VAL A 183 -6.89 8.35 3.15
CA VAL A 183 -5.79 8.53 2.18
C VAL A 183 -5.37 9.99 2.07
N VAL A 184 -6.33 10.93 1.98
CA VAL A 184 -6.03 12.36 1.94
C VAL A 184 -5.39 12.84 3.24
N ARG A 185 -5.61 12.16 4.38
CA ARG A 185 -5.06 12.51 5.69
C ARG A 185 -3.70 11.86 5.98
N THR A 186 -3.37 10.75 5.34
CA THR A 186 -2.15 9.98 5.62
C THR A 186 -0.88 10.72 5.19
N ASP A 187 0.09 10.79 6.10
CA ASP A 187 1.48 11.23 5.91
C ASP A 187 1.67 12.49 5.03
N ARG A 188 0.80 13.49 5.21
CA ARG A 188 0.81 14.78 4.48
C ARG A 188 2.14 15.54 4.56
N THR A 189 2.99 15.21 5.53
CA THR A 189 4.29 15.85 5.71
C THR A 189 5.35 15.30 4.77
N LEU A 190 5.12 14.17 4.10
CA LEU A 190 6.06 13.57 3.16
C LEU A 190 5.83 14.12 1.74
N VAL A 191 6.92 14.45 1.06
CA VAL A 191 6.92 14.84 -0.37
C VAL A 191 6.39 13.70 -1.25
N PHE A 192 6.57 12.45 -0.81
CA PHE A 192 6.08 11.27 -1.53
C PHE A 192 4.57 11.35 -1.85
N TYR A 193 3.75 11.84 -0.91
CA TYR A 193 2.30 11.95 -1.08
C TYR A 193 1.85 13.26 -1.74
N GLU A 194 2.76 14.07 -2.29
CA GLU A 194 2.39 15.16 -3.21
C GLU A 194 1.90 14.64 -4.55
N LYS A 195 2.44 13.49 -4.98
CA LYS A 195 2.05 12.87 -6.24
C LYS A 195 0.72 12.17 -6.10
N GLN A 196 -0.25 12.59 -6.92
CA GLN A 196 -1.56 11.94 -7.00
C GLN A 196 -1.47 10.44 -7.27
N GLU A 197 -0.47 10.00 -8.04
CA GLU A 197 -0.18 8.59 -8.32
C GLU A 197 0.06 7.74 -7.05
N ASN A 198 0.71 8.32 -6.04
CA ASN A 198 1.01 7.59 -4.80
C ASN A 198 -0.22 7.52 -3.87
N LEU A 199 -1.04 8.56 -3.89
CA LEU A 199 -2.32 8.58 -3.18
C LEU A 199 -3.33 7.62 -3.82
N SER A 200 -3.42 7.60 -5.16
CA SER A 200 -4.29 6.66 -5.86
C SER A 200 -3.84 5.22 -5.70
N LYS A 201 -2.53 4.92 -5.71
CA LYS A 201 -2.01 3.60 -5.33
C LYS A 201 -2.41 3.19 -3.90
N LEU A 202 -2.34 4.11 -2.94
CA LEU A 202 -2.76 3.84 -1.56
C LEU A 202 -4.25 3.52 -1.49
N TRP A 203 -5.06 4.31 -2.18
CA TRP A 203 -6.49 4.07 -2.25
C TRP A 203 -6.84 2.76 -2.96
N ASP A 204 -6.18 2.42 -4.07
CA ASP A 204 -6.38 1.17 -4.80
C ASP A 204 -6.06 -0.05 -3.94
N ILE A 205 -4.90 -0.08 -3.27
CA ILE A 205 -4.49 -1.19 -2.40
C ILE A 205 -5.49 -1.39 -1.26
N LEU A 206 -5.90 -0.31 -0.59
CA LEU A 206 -6.86 -0.38 0.52
C LEU A 206 -8.25 -0.81 0.05
N SER A 207 -8.70 -0.32 -1.10
CA SER A 207 -9.99 -0.68 -1.70
C SER A 207 -10.03 -2.15 -2.10
N VAL A 208 -8.95 -2.65 -2.71
CA VAL A 208 -8.81 -4.08 -3.05
C VAL A 208 -8.72 -4.93 -1.79
N TYR A 209 -8.01 -4.48 -0.75
CA TYR A 209 -7.93 -5.21 0.52
C TYR A 209 -9.29 -5.33 1.22
N ALA A 210 -10.06 -4.23 1.26
CA ALA A 210 -11.41 -4.22 1.82
C ALA A 210 -12.36 -5.21 1.13
N TRP A 211 -12.16 -5.44 -0.18
CA TRP A 211 -12.89 -6.47 -0.91
C TRP A 211 -12.37 -7.89 -0.63
N PHE A 212 -11.05 -8.04 -0.54
CA PHE A 212 -10.36 -9.32 -0.36
C PHE A 212 -10.62 -9.94 1.02
N ASP A 213 -10.45 -9.18 2.10
CA ASP A 213 -10.60 -9.64 3.47
C ASP A 213 -11.98 -9.26 4.03
N LYS A 214 -12.91 -10.20 3.90
CA LYS A 214 -14.33 -9.99 4.21
C LYS A 214 -14.61 -9.84 5.70
N ASP A 215 -13.73 -10.40 6.55
CA ASP A 215 -13.95 -10.45 7.99
C ASP A 215 -13.47 -9.16 8.65
N ILE A 216 -12.33 -8.62 8.19
CA ILE A 216 -11.77 -7.38 8.72
C ILE A 216 -12.35 -6.16 8.01
N ASN A 217 -12.58 -6.26 6.68
CA ASN A 217 -12.92 -5.12 5.82
C ASN A 217 -11.91 -3.97 6.00
N TYR A 218 -12.30 -2.73 5.69
CA TYR A 218 -11.51 -1.53 6.04
C TYR A 218 -11.84 -1.01 7.45
N CYS A 219 -10.80 -0.74 8.23
CA CYS A 219 -10.86 -0.09 9.53
C CYS A 219 -9.98 1.17 9.55
N GLN A 220 -10.40 2.19 10.30
CA GLN A 220 -9.65 3.44 10.43
C GLN A 220 -8.23 3.19 10.95
N GLY A 221 -7.24 3.82 10.31
CA GLY A 221 -5.81 3.66 10.62
C GLY A 221 -5.08 2.62 9.76
N MET A 222 -5.82 1.83 8.96
CA MET A 222 -5.20 0.93 7.98
C MET A 222 -4.42 1.68 6.89
N SER A 223 -4.82 2.90 6.54
CA SER A 223 -4.07 3.76 5.62
C SER A 223 -2.66 4.08 6.13
N ASP A 224 -2.52 4.37 7.42
CA ASP A 224 -1.23 4.66 8.05
C ASP A 224 -0.35 3.41 8.18
N LEU A 225 -0.95 2.22 8.25
CA LEU A 225 -0.23 0.94 8.19
C LEU A 225 0.21 0.58 6.76
N CYS A 226 -0.59 0.96 5.77
CA CYS A 226 -0.32 0.68 4.36
C CYS A 226 0.70 1.68 3.76
N SER A 227 0.72 2.93 4.23
CA SER A 227 1.63 3.98 3.76
C SER A 227 3.10 3.52 3.69
N PRO A 228 3.70 2.95 4.76
CA PRO A 228 5.06 2.44 4.71
C PRO A 228 5.28 1.33 3.66
N MET A 229 4.26 0.54 3.31
CA MET A 229 4.41 -0.51 2.28
C MET A 229 4.67 0.11 0.91
N ILE A 230 3.88 1.12 0.55
CA ILE A 230 3.96 1.80 -0.76
C ILE A 230 5.21 2.66 -0.84
N LEU A 231 5.64 3.23 0.29
CA LEU A 231 6.89 3.98 0.36
C LEU A 231 8.14 3.09 0.20
N LEU A 232 8.04 1.81 0.57
CA LEU A 232 9.16 0.86 0.57
C LEU A 232 9.21 -0.04 -0.66
N LEU A 233 8.09 -0.26 -1.33
CA LEU A 233 7.93 -1.20 -2.44
C LEU A 233 7.41 -0.45 -3.66
N ASP A 234 8.14 -0.55 -4.77
CA ASP A 234 7.81 0.19 -6.00
C ASP A 234 6.58 -0.39 -6.71
N ASP A 235 6.40 -1.71 -6.62
CA ASP A 235 5.30 -2.44 -7.24
C ASP A 235 4.10 -2.52 -6.29
N GLU A 236 2.94 -2.12 -6.83
CA GLU A 236 1.69 -2.05 -6.09
C GLU A 236 1.24 -3.41 -5.53
N ALA A 237 1.44 -4.50 -6.29
CA ALA A 237 1.05 -5.83 -5.84
C ALA A 237 1.96 -6.31 -4.71
N ASP A 238 3.27 -6.05 -4.80
CA ASP A 238 4.19 -6.42 -3.73
C ASP A 238 3.86 -5.67 -2.43
N ALA A 239 3.49 -4.39 -2.53
CA ALA A 239 2.98 -3.59 -1.42
C ALA A 239 1.68 -4.16 -0.83
N PHE A 240 0.72 -4.54 -1.68
CA PHE A 240 -0.54 -5.18 -1.25
C PHE A 240 -0.29 -6.46 -0.45
N TRP A 241 0.56 -7.36 -0.94
CA TRP A 241 0.81 -8.63 -0.24
C TRP A 241 1.63 -8.45 1.04
N CYS A 242 2.53 -7.46 1.09
CA CYS A 242 3.20 -7.10 2.34
C CYS A 242 2.20 -6.54 3.36
N PHE A 243 1.26 -5.70 2.91
CA PHE A 243 0.19 -5.17 3.73
C PHE A 243 -0.74 -6.28 4.25
N GLU A 244 -1.18 -7.22 3.40
CA GLU A 244 -1.98 -8.38 3.81
C GLU A 244 -1.28 -9.17 4.91
N ARG A 245 0.02 -9.45 4.74
CA ARG A 245 0.81 -10.19 5.74
C ARG A 245 0.93 -9.43 7.06
N LEU A 246 1.08 -8.11 7.01
CA LEU A 246 1.09 -7.27 8.20
C LEU A 246 -0.25 -7.36 8.94
N MET A 247 -1.36 -7.17 8.21
CA MET A 247 -2.72 -7.24 8.75
C MET A 247 -2.99 -8.60 9.38
N ARG A 248 -2.72 -9.69 8.65
CA ARG A 248 -2.90 -11.05 9.17
C ARG A 248 -2.15 -11.30 10.48
N ARG A 249 -0.96 -10.72 10.65
CA ARG A 249 -0.17 -10.83 11.90
C ARG A 249 -0.70 -9.97 13.04
N LEU A 250 -1.24 -8.78 12.73
CA LEU A 250 -1.85 -7.91 13.73
C LEU A 250 -3.16 -8.51 14.25
N PHE A 251 -4.01 -8.98 13.35
CA PHE A 251 -5.34 -9.49 13.70
C PHE A 251 -5.33 -10.92 14.25
N SER A 252 -4.39 -11.78 13.82
CA SER A 252 -4.20 -13.10 14.47
C SER A 252 -3.86 -12.99 15.96
N ARG A 253 -3.09 -11.97 16.35
CA ARG A 253 -2.77 -11.73 17.76
C ARG A 253 -3.97 -11.22 18.53
N LEU A 254 -4.78 -10.33 17.95
CA LEU A 254 -5.97 -9.78 18.61
C LEU A 254 -7.00 -10.87 18.91
N ILE A 255 -7.26 -11.79 17.97
CA ILE A 255 -8.23 -12.88 18.16
C ILE A 255 -7.75 -13.88 19.23
N SER A 256 -6.44 -14.18 19.28
CA SER A 256 -5.88 -15.12 20.26
C SER A 256 -5.78 -14.57 21.69
N THR A 257 -6.01 -13.27 21.91
CA THR A 257 -5.94 -12.65 23.25
C THR A 257 -7.33 -12.41 23.86
N VAL A 258 -8.41 -12.71 23.12
CA VAL A 258 -9.81 -12.47 23.52
C VAL A 258 -10.56 -13.80 23.75
N VAL A 259 -9.88 -14.95 23.65
CA VAL A 259 -10.38 -16.29 24.01
C VAL A 259 -9.49 -16.86 25.09
#